data_AF-A0A6I9VMF2-F1
#
_entry.id   AF-A0A6I9VMF2-F1
#
_cell.length_a   1.000
_cell.length_b   1.000
_cell.length_c   1.000
_cell.angle_alpha   90.00
_cell.angle_beta   90.00
_cell.angle_gamma   90.00
#
_symmetry.space_group_name_H-M   'P 1'
#
loop_
_entity.id
_entity.type
_entity.pdbx_description
1 polymer ?
#
loop_
_entity_poly.entity_id
_entity_poly.type
_entity_poly.pdbx_seq_one_letter_code
_entity_poly.pdbx_strand_id
1 'polypeptide(L)'
;MTVRWLIILSIICTQLLLSAGSQTAQPANPELQAFIQRVERLVLNTTDLALIVTQNVYRNLSKEMPPTLLEATNQTMQQYIAQVQEALDGTSYTNFTMKRKLLRQFKVNNLQIELLRRQLEPLQAEFNFQLISDEFYKSKKNVTEFDNLYLSFMDEFAAASQQLWDTLSETTVEEQQELLELLDEISKEEQLREKDKLYDEFIAMYLFKIEENEQEAKELY
;
A
#
# COMPACT_ATOMS: atom_id res chain seq x y z
N MET A 1 22.45 1.52 -52.10
CA MET A 1 21.15 2.16 -51.81
C MET A 1 20.58 1.56 -50.55
N THR A 2 20.28 2.45 -49.63
CA THR A 2 19.82 2.29 -48.25
C THR A 2 18.36 1.85 -48.20
N VAL A 3 18.06 0.76 -47.48
CA VAL A 3 16.73 0.54 -46.89
C VAL A 3 16.91 -0.16 -45.54
N ARG A 4 17.00 0.64 -44.49
CA ARG A 4 16.75 0.29 -43.09
C ARG A 4 15.70 1.28 -42.59
N TRP A 5 14.84 0.81 -41.68
CA TRP A 5 13.81 1.54 -40.93
C TRP A 5 12.46 1.74 -41.66
N LEU A 6 11.56 0.74 -41.57
CA LEU A 6 10.09 0.93 -41.63
C LEU A 6 9.30 -0.38 -41.39
N ILE A 7 9.71 -1.21 -40.41
CA ILE A 7 8.90 -2.39 -39.97
C ILE A 7 8.49 -2.31 -38.49
N ILE A 8 8.98 -1.33 -37.74
CA ILE A 8 8.53 -1.07 -36.37
C ILE A 8 7.50 0.06 -36.42
N LEU A 9 6.30 -0.19 -36.95
CA LEU A 9 5.14 0.69 -36.65
C LEU A 9 3.75 0.12 -37.04
N SER A 10 3.64 -1.14 -37.50
CA SER A 10 2.36 -1.67 -38.00
C SER A 10 1.72 -2.79 -37.16
N ILE A 11 2.23 -3.11 -35.97
CA ILE A 11 1.67 -4.18 -35.11
C ILE A 11 0.93 -3.64 -33.87
N ILE A 12 0.60 -2.34 -33.82
CA ILE A 12 -0.07 -1.76 -32.63
C ILE A 12 -1.58 -1.51 -32.84
N CYS A 13 -2.13 -1.50 -34.06
CA CYS A 13 -3.46 -0.91 -34.26
C CYS A 13 -4.63 -1.81 -34.63
N THR A 14 -4.49 -3.13 -34.72
CA THR A 14 -5.65 -3.99 -35.02
C THR A 14 -5.55 -5.35 -34.32
N GLN A 15 -6.01 -5.41 -33.07
CA GLN A 15 -7.18 -6.23 -32.66
C GLN A 15 -7.31 -6.24 -31.12
N LEU A 16 -7.49 -5.04 -30.58
CA LEU A 16 -8.42 -4.82 -29.47
C LEU A 16 -9.83 -5.23 -29.93
N LEU A 17 -10.59 -5.83 -29.00
CA LEU A 17 -11.97 -6.32 -29.10
C LEU A 17 -12.12 -7.79 -29.48
N LEU A 18 -11.82 -8.67 -28.52
CA LEU A 18 -12.75 -9.72 -28.07
C LEU A 18 -12.42 -10.10 -26.62
N SER A 19 -13.44 -9.95 -25.80
CA SER A 19 -13.49 -10.17 -24.36
C SER A 19 -13.35 -11.66 -23.98
N ALA A 20 -12.34 -11.97 -23.18
CA ALA A 20 -12.36 -12.90 -22.06
C ALA A 20 -11.05 -12.67 -21.30
N GLY A 21 -11.11 -12.61 -19.97
CA GLY A 21 -10.05 -12.07 -19.11
C GLY A 21 -8.64 -12.50 -19.52
N SER A 22 -7.73 -11.52 -19.62
CA SER A 22 -6.30 -11.80 -19.79
C SER A 22 -5.83 -12.62 -18.59
N GLN A 23 -5.69 -13.92 -18.82
CA GLN A 23 -4.81 -14.79 -18.07
C GLN A 23 -3.38 -14.24 -18.20
N THR A 24 -3.01 -13.30 -17.32
CA THR A 24 -1.66 -13.31 -16.78
C THR A 24 -1.62 -14.58 -15.93
N ALA A 25 -0.82 -15.56 -16.35
CA ALA A 25 -0.81 -16.93 -15.88
C ALA A 25 -1.08 -17.06 -14.37
N GLN A 26 -2.23 -17.63 -14.01
CA GLN A 26 -2.41 -18.22 -12.68
C GLN A 26 -1.34 -19.32 -12.52
N PRO A 27 -0.73 -19.50 -11.33
CA PRO A 27 0.32 -20.48 -11.17
C PRO A 27 -0.21 -21.87 -11.53
N ALA A 28 0.46 -22.56 -12.46
CA ALA A 28 0.36 -24.01 -12.57
C ALA A 28 0.97 -24.71 -11.33
N ASN A 29 1.68 -23.95 -10.48
CA ASN A 29 2.37 -24.41 -9.28
C ASN A 29 1.55 -24.08 -7.99
N PRO A 30 1.17 -25.10 -7.19
CA PRO A 30 0.37 -24.91 -5.99
C PRO A 30 1.10 -24.17 -4.86
N GLU A 31 2.42 -24.28 -4.75
CA GLU A 31 3.23 -23.57 -3.74
C GLU A 31 3.18 -22.05 -3.98
N LEU A 32 3.31 -21.62 -5.24
CA LEU A 32 3.23 -20.21 -5.62
C LEU A 32 1.83 -19.64 -5.37
N GLN A 33 0.78 -20.40 -5.71
CA GLN A 33 -0.59 -19.96 -5.43
C GLN A 33 -0.83 -19.79 -3.92
N ALA A 34 -0.32 -20.71 -3.10
CA ALA A 34 -0.41 -20.61 -1.65
C ALA A 34 0.34 -19.40 -1.10
N PHE A 35 1.53 -19.09 -1.64
CA PHE A 35 2.29 -17.89 -1.33
C PHE A 35 1.50 -16.62 -1.65
N ILE A 36 1.02 -16.47 -2.90
CA ILE A 36 0.26 -15.29 -3.33
C ILE A 36 -0.97 -15.07 -2.44
N GLN A 37 -1.76 -16.12 -2.18
CA GLN A 37 -2.94 -16.02 -1.31
C GLN A 37 -2.59 -15.66 0.14
N ARG A 38 -1.43 -16.09 0.64
CA ARG A 38 -0.96 -15.75 1.99
C ARG A 38 -0.59 -14.27 2.05
N VAL A 39 0.19 -13.79 1.08
CA VAL A 39 0.65 -12.40 1.07
C VAL A 39 -0.52 -11.44 0.77
N GLU A 40 -1.45 -11.82 -0.10
CA GLU A 40 -2.68 -11.06 -0.34
C GLU A 40 -3.46 -10.83 0.96
N ARG A 41 -3.67 -11.90 1.75
CA ARG A 41 -4.32 -11.81 3.07
C ARG A 41 -3.53 -10.95 4.05
N LEU A 42 -2.22 -11.08 4.06
CA LEU A 42 -1.34 -10.27 4.91
C LEU A 42 -1.50 -8.77 4.58
N VAL A 43 -1.48 -8.40 3.29
CA VAL A 43 -1.65 -7.02 2.84
C VAL A 43 -3.03 -6.49 3.21
N LEU A 44 -4.10 -7.24 2.95
CA LEU A 44 -5.47 -6.83 3.29
C LEU A 44 -5.65 -6.63 4.79
N ASN A 45 -5.21 -7.59 5.61
CA ASN A 45 -5.34 -7.51 7.06
C ASN A 45 -4.52 -6.35 7.65
N THR A 46 -3.29 -6.15 7.17
CA THR A 46 -2.45 -5.02 7.60
C THR A 46 -3.10 -3.69 7.23
N THR A 47 -3.69 -3.60 6.04
CA THR A 47 -4.41 -2.41 5.58
C THR A 47 -5.64 -2.12 6.45
N ASP A 48 -6.39 -3.15 6.83
CA ASP A 48 -7.57 -3.02 7.71
C ASP A 48 -7.17 -2.54 9.11
N LEU A 49 -6.13 -3.14 9.67
CA LEU A 49 -5.60 -2.71 10.96
C LEU A 49 -5.11 -1.26 10.90
N ALA A 50 -4.39 -0.87 9.84
CA ALA A 50 -3.95 0.52 9.66
C ALA A 50 -5.13 1.50 9.63
N LEU A 51 -6.21 1.15 8.92
CA LEU A 51 -7.44 1.96 8.88
C LEU A 51 -8.16 2.05 10.23
N ILE A 52 -8.16 0.98 11.02
CA ILE A 52 -8.70 1.01 12.39
C ILE A 52 -7.88 1.99 13.25
N VAL A 53 -6.56 1.97 13.13
CA VAL A 53 -5.68 2.91 13.85
C VAL A 53 -5.98 4.35 13.43
N THR A 54 -6.17 4.65 12.14
CA THR A 54 -6.50 6.04 11.71
C THR A 54 -7.82 6.54 12.28
N GLN A 55 -8.85 5.70 12.38
CA GLN A 55 -10.10 6.08 13.08
C GLN A 55 -9.85 6.42 14.55
N ASN A 56 -9.04 5.61 15.23
CA ASN A 56 -8.72 5.82 16.64
C ASN A 56 -7.96 7.12 16.87
N VAL A 57 -7.05 7.49 15.95
CA VAL A 57 -6.36 8.78 15.99
C VAL A 57 -7.39 9.92 16.00
N TYR A 58 -8.32 9.98 15.05
CA TYR A 58 -9.32 11.07 15.04
C TYR A 58 -10.28 11.04 16.22
N ARG A 59 -10.70 9.85 16.68
CA ARG A 59 -11.55 9.73 17.87
C ARG A 59 -10.86 10.24 19.12
N ASN A 60 -9.55 10.06 19.26
CA ASN A 60 -8.80 10.55 20.41
C ASN A 60 -8.46 12.03 20.27
N LEU A 61 -8.01 12.43 19.09
CA LEU A 61 -7.68 13.81 18.77
C LEU A 61 -8.83 14.78 19.07
N SER A 62 -10.06 14.40 18.70
CA SER A 62 -11.25 15.24 18.94
C SER A 62 -11.50 15.56 20.43
N LYS A 63 -10.98 14.75 21.36
CA LYS A 63 -11.08 14.96 22.80
C LYS A 63 -10.07 15.98 23.33
N GLU A 64 -8.96 16.17 22.60
CA GLU A 64 -7.84 17.01 22.98
C GLU A 64 -7.83 18.36 22.22
N MET A 65 -8.68 18.50 21.19
CA MET A 65 -8.80 19.72 20.41
C MET A 65 -9.54 20.86 21.15
N PRO A 66 -9.05 22.11 21.06
CA PRO A 66 -9.81 23.30 21.45
C PRO A 66 -11.13 23.40 20.69
N PRO A 67 -12.18 24.01 21.28
CA PRO A 67 -13.51 24.08 20.67
C PRO A 67 -13.52 24.68 19.26
N THR A 68 -12.78 25.77 19.03
CA THR A 68 -12.71 26.47 17.74
C THR A 68 -12.15 25.57 16.63
N LEU A 69 -11.10 24.82 16.95
CA LEU A 69 -10.43 23.93 16.00
C LEU A 69 -11.23 22.64 15.80
N LEU A 70 -11.87 22.14 16.86
CA LEU A 70 -12.78 21.01 16.77
C LEU A 70 -13.95 21.35 15.83
N GLU A 71 -14.61 22.50 16.00
CA GLU A 71 -15.70 22.92 15.12
C GLU A 71 -15.26 22.97 13.64
N ALA A 72 -14.08 23.52 13.37
CA ALA A 72 -13.55 23.66 12.02
C ALA A 72 -13.15 22.31 11.36
N THR A 73 -12.81 21.29 12.15
CA THR A 73 -12.27 20.01 11.64
C THR A 73 -13.22 18.83 11.82
N ASN A 74 -14.28 18.98 12.62
CA ASN A 74 -15.17 17.88 13.00
C ASN A 74 -15.83 17.23 11.79
N GLN A 75 -16.31 18.02 10.82
CA GLN A 75 -16.91 17.47 9.61
C GLN A 75 -15.92 16.55 8.86
N THR A 76 -14.68 17.02 8.63
CA THR A 76 -13.63 16.25 7.96
C THR A 76 -13.31 14.95 8.71
N MET A 77 -13.15 15.01 10.03
CA MET A 77 -12.87 13.82 10.85
C MET A 77 -14.02 12.81 10.83
N GLN A 78 -15.26 13.26 11.01
CA GLN A 78 -16.43 12.38 11.04
C GLN A 78 -16.72 11.75 9.67
N GLN A 79 -16.59 12.52 8.59
CA GLN A 79 -16.73 12.00 7.23
C GLN A 79 -15.69 10.92 6.95
N TYR A 80 -14.43 11.15 7.32
CA TYR A 80 -13.39 10.15 7.18
C TYR A 80 -13.70 8.87 7.99
N ILE A 81 -14.06 9.01 9.27
CA ILE A 81 -14.41 7.85 10.12
C ILE A 81 -15.53 7.03 9.49
N ALA A 82 -16.58 7.69 8.97
CA ALA A 82 -17.69 7.02 8.31
C ALA A 82 -17.25 6.26 7.04
N GLN A 83 -16.41 6.87 6.19
CA GLN A 83 -15.88 6.20 4.99
C GLN A 83 -15.00 5.00 5.34
N VAL A 84 -14.18 5.11 6.39
CA VAL A 84 -13.40 3.96 6.87
C VAL A 84 -14.30 2.85 7.40
N GLN A 85 -15.35 3.20 8.15
CA GLN A 85 -16.30 2.22 8.67
C GLN A 85 -16.99 1.47 7.52
N GLU A 86 -17.45 2.20 6.50
CA GLU A 86 -18.04 1.61 5.30
C GLU A 86 -17.06 0.68 4.55
N ALA A 87 -15.78 1.08 4.43
CA ALA A 87 -14.76 0.29 3.77
C ALA A 87 -14.37 -0.99 4.55
N LEU A 88 -14.52 -0.98 5.88
CA LEU A 88 -14.29 -2.14 6.74
C LEU A 88 -15.53 -3.06 6.84
N ASP A 89 -16.74 -2.49 6.81
CA ASP A 89 -18.01 -3.23 6.91
C ASP A 89 -18.46 -3.84 5.56
N GLY A 90 -17.93 -3.34 4.45
CA GLY A 90 -18.31 -3.77 3.11
C GLY A 90 -18.15 -5.28 2.89
N THR A 91 -19.13 -5.89 2.23
CA THR A 91 -19.15 -7.32 1.83
C THR A 91 -18.05 -7.72 0.83
N SER A 92 -17.17 -6.79 0.45
CA SER A 92 -16.03 -7.02 -0.42
C SER A 92 -14.74 -6.75 0.35
N TYR A 93 -14.31 -7.75 1.11
CA TYR A 93 -13.00 -7.83 1.78
C TYR A 93 -11.83 -7.44 0.84
N THR A 94 -12.02 -7.55 -0.47
CA THR A 94 -11.04 -7.38 -1.54
C THR A 94 -10.88 -5.94 -2.08
N ASN A 95 -11.57 -4.92 -1.56
CA ASN A 95 -11.40 -3.55 -2.09
C ASN A 95 -10.14 -2.83 -1.54
N PHE A 96 -8.97 -3.43 -1.80
CA PHE A 96 -7.66 -2.89 -1.44
C PHE A 96 -7.46 -1.46 -1.95
N THR A 97 -7.86 -1.17 -3.19
CA THR A 97 -7.72 0.15 -3.81
C THR A 97 -8.46 1.24 -3.03
N MET A 98 -9.71 1.00 -2.63
CA MET A 98 -10.46 1.95 -1.81
C MET A 98 -9.81 2.16 -0.43
N LYS A 99 -9.43 1.07 0.23
CA LYS A 99 -8.77 1.13 1.54
C LYS A 99 -7.46 1.92 1.48
N ARG A 100 -6.70 1.74 0.40
CA ARG A 100 -5.48 2.50 0.12
C ARG A 100 -5.77 3.99 -0.12
N LYS A 101 -6.84 4.35 -0.82
CA LYS A 101 -7.28 5.76 -0.97
C LYS A 101 -7.57 6.40 0.38
N LEU A 102 -8.21 5.68 1.29
CA LEU A 102 -8.51 6.17 2.63
C LEU A 102 -7.23 6.38 3.46
N LEU A 103 -6.23 5.51 3.38
CA LEU A 103 -4.94 5.74 4.03
C LEU A 103 -4.22 6.98 3.48
N ARG A 104 -4.32 7.25 2.16
CA ARG A 104 -3.79 8.49 1.56
C ARG A 104 -4.59 9.73 2.00
N GLN A 105 -5.91 9.62 2.01
CA GLN A 105 -6.79 10.71 2.43
C GLN A 105 -6.55 11.10 3.90
N PHE A 106 -6.21 10.14 4.76
CA PHE A 106 -5.78 10.44 6.13
C PHE A 106 -4.57 11.38 6.16
N LYS A 107 -3.51 11.10 5.39
CA LYS A 107 -2.34 11.99 5.29
C LYS A 107 -2.71 13.41 4.84
N VAL A 108 -3.57 13.52 3.83
CA VAL A 108 -4.02 14.83 3.30
C VAL A 108 -4.85 15.59 4.34
N ASN A 109 -5.81 14.92 4.97
CA ASN A 109 -6.64 15.52 6.01
C ASN A 109 -5.80 16.00 7.20
N ASN A 110 -4.81 15.21 7.62
CA ASN A 110 -3.90 15.59 8.71
C ASN A 110 -3.12 16.88 8.40
N LEU A 111 -2.63 17.02 7.16
CA LEU A 111 -1.98 18.25 6.72
C LEU A 111 -2.94 19.44 6.78
N GLN A 112 -4.19 19.27 6.31
CA GLN A 112 -5.20 20.33 6.35
C GLN A 112 -5.55 20.74 7.78
N ILE A 113 -5.72 19.75 8.68
CA ILE A 113 -5.97 20.00 10.10
C ILE A 113 -4.81 20.78 10.72
N GLU A 114 -3.56 20.45 10.39
CA GLU A 114 -2.41 21.21 10.89
C GLU A 114 -2.34 22.64 10.35
N LEU A 115 -2.66 22.84 9.07
CA LEU A 115 -2.75 24.19 8.51
C LEU A 115 -3.84 25.02 9.21
N LEU A 116 -4.98 24.41 9.54
CA LEU A 116 -6.04 25.06 10.32
C LEU A 116 -5.60 25.35 11.75
N ARG A 117 -4.92 24.41 12.42
CA ARG A 117 -4.38 24.62 13.77
C ARG A 117 -3.43 25.82 13.80
N ARG A 118 -2.52 25.95 12.83
CA ARG A 118 -1.60 27.09 12.71
C ARG A 118 -2.33 28.44 12.57
N GLN A 119 -3.53 28.45 12.00
CA GLN A 119 -4.32 29.67 11.80
C GLN A 119 -5.18 30.01 13.02
N LEU A 120 -5.85 29.00 13.59
CA LEU A 120 -6.89 29.19 14.61
C LEU A 120 -6.32 29.09 16.03
N GLU A 121 -5.36 28.20 16.25
CA GLU A 121 -4.80 27.87 17.57
C GLU A 121 -3.26 27.75 17.50
N PRO A 122 -2.53 28.82 17.12
CA PRO A 122 -1.10 28.75 16.86
C PRO A 122 -0.26 28.35 18.08
N LEU A 123 -0.76 28.62 19.29
CA LEU A 123 -0.11 28.28 20.56
C LEU A 123 -0.32 26.82 20.97
N GLN A 124 -1.26 26.11 20.37
CA GLN A 124 -1.43 24.67 20.58
C GLN A 124 -0.23 23.92 20.02
N ALA A 125 0.16 22.83 20.68
CA ALA A 125 1.18 21.93 20.15
C ALA A 125 0.74 21.32 18.80
N GLU A 126 1.72 21.04 17.94
CA GLU A 126 1.49 20.32 16.69
C GLU A 126 0.97 18.90 16.97
N PHE A 127 -0.01 18.49 16.20
CA PHE A 127 -0.54 17.14 16.19
C PHE A 127 0.46 16.19 15.55
N ASN A 128 0.83 15.15 16.29
CA ASN A 128 1.71 14.11 15.76
C ASN A 128 0.88 13.05 15.01
N PHE A 129 0.63 13.31 13.74
CA PHE A 129 -0.13 12.44 12.83
C PHE A 129 0.70 11.35 12.13
N GLN A 130 1.96 11.17 12.54
CA GLN A 130 2.91 10.31 11.83
C GLN A 130 2.39 8.87 11.72
N LEU A 131 2.27 8.39 10.48
CA LEU A 131 1.91 7.00 10.17
C LEU A 131 3.09 6.05 10.27
N ILE A 132 4.33 6.48 10.16
CA ILE A 132 5.52 5.69 10.50
C ILE A 132 6.47 6.71 11.12
N SER A 133 7.06 6.38 12.26
CA SER A 133 7.92 7.31 12.96
C SER A 133 9.26 7.50 12.24
N ASP A 134 9.81 8.70 12.40
CA ASP A 134 11.17 9.01 11.97
C ASP A 134 12.20 8.10 12.65
N GLU A 135 11.97 7.77 13.92
CA GLU A 135 12.77 6.85 14.73
C GLU A 135 12.79 5.45 14.13
N PHE A 136 11.68 5.01 13.56
CA PHE A 136 11.59 3.73 12.87
C PHE A 136 12.45 3.73 11.60
N TYR A 137 12.37 4.78 10.79
CA TYR A 137 13.21 4.93 9.59
C TYR A 137 14.71 5.04 9.91
N LYS A 138 15.07 5.71 11.01
CA LYS A 138 16.48 6.00 11.36
C LYS A 138 17.15 4.91 12.19
N SER A 139 16.39 4.22 13.04
CA SER A 139 16.95 3.35 14.08
C SER A 139 16.20 2.04 14.29
N LYS A 140 15.18 1.75 13.46
CA LYS A 140 14.26 0.60 13.62
C LYS A 140 13.60 0.53 15.01
N LYS A 141 13.60 1.65 15.75
CA LYS A 141 12.97 1.75 17.05
C LYS A 141 11.47 1.94 16.82
N ASN A 142 10.71 1.02 17.38
CA ASN A 142 9.26 1.06 17.32
C ASN A 142 8.70 2.02 18.38
N VAL A 143 7.93 3.03 17.96
CA VAL A 143 7.32 4.00 18.87
C VAL A 143 5.84 4.28 18.58
N THR A 144 5.30 3.83 17.45
CA THR A 144 3.88 3.97 17.10
C THR A 144 3.19 2.64 16.85
N GLU A 145 1.84 2.61 16.93
CA GLU A 145 1.06 1.43 16.53
C GLU A 145 1.32 1.03 15.08
N PHE A 146 1.53 2.01 14.20
CA PHE A 146 1.85 1.74 12.80
C PHE A 146 3.25 1.16 12.58
N ASP A 147 4.26 1.59 13.36
CA ASP A 147 5.59 0.96 13.32
C ASP A 147 5.47 -0.54 13.65
N ASN A 148 4.59 -0.91 14.60
CA ASN A 148 4.33 -2.31 14.97
C ASN A 148 3.65 -3.07 13.83
N LEU A 149 2.63 -2.48 13.22
CA LEU A 149 1.95 -3.07 12.06
C LEU A 149 2.93 -3.31 10.91
N TYR A 150 3.80 -2.33 10.63
CA TYR A 150 4.76 -2.40 9.56
C TYR A 150 5.87 -3.43 9.82
N LEU A 151 6.37 -3.54 11.06
CA LEU A 151 7.29 -4.62 11.45
C LEU A 151 6.66 -6.01 11.27
N SER A 152 5.44 -6.20 11.77
CA SER A 152 4.72 -7.48 11.64
C SER A 152 4.55 -7.85 10.17
N PHE A 153 4.18 -6.87 9.34
CA PHE A 153 4.09 -7.05 7.89
C PHE A 153 5.41 -7.52 7.28
N MET A 154 6.52 -6.84 7.57
CA MET A 154 7.84 -7.21 7.03
C MET A 154 8.27 -8.61 7.46
N ASP A 155 8.09 -8.95 8.74
CA ASP A 155 8.50 -10.24 9.29
C ASP A 155 7.66 -11.37 8.70
N GLU A 156 6.35 -11.19 8.58
CA GLU A 156 5.44 -12.18 7.99
C GLU A 156 5.64 -12.34 6.48
N PHE A 157 5.93 -11.24 5.77
CA PHE A 157 6.26 -11.27 4.35
C PHE A 157 7.57 -12.04 4.12
N ALA A 158 8.62 -11.70 4.87
CA ALA A 158 9.92 -12.38 4.77
C ALA A 158 9.78 -13.88 5.07
N ALA A 159 9.00 -14.25 6.10
CA ALA A 159 8.72 -15.64 6.41
C ALA A 159 7.96 -16.37 5.29
N ALA A 160 7.00 -15.70 4.64
CA ALA A 160 6.27 -16.26 3.50
C ALA A 160 7.19 -16.44 2.28
N SER A 161 8.06 -15.47 2.00
CA SER A 161 9.04 -15.53 0.90
C SER A 161 10.07 -16.63 1.13
N GLN A 162 10.59 -16.77 2.35
CA GLN A 162 11.52 -17.85 2.67
C GLN A 162 10.87 -19.22 2.50
N GLN A 163 9.63 -19.38 2.97
CA GLN A 163 8.91 -20.64 2.79
C GLN A 163 8.69 -20.98 1.32
N LEU A 164 8.41 -19.99 0.47
CA LEU A 164 8.33 -20.21 -0.98
C LEU A 164 9.68 -20.71 -1.50
N TRP A 165 10.78 -20.02 -1.20
CA TRP A 165 12.13 -20.42 -1.61
C TRP A 165 12.48 -21.85 -1.22
N ASP A 166 12.13 -22.26 0.00
CA ASP A 166 12.41 -23.61 0.52
C ASP A 166 11.59 -24.73 -0.16
N THR A 167 10.52 -24.37 -0.87
CA THR A 167 9.55 -25.33 -1.45
C THR A 167 9.59 -25.40 -2.97
N LEU A 168 10.28 -24.47 -3.65
CA LEU A 168 10.37 -24.44 -5.10
C LEU A 168 11.29 -25.53 -5.67
N SER A 169 10.87 -26.10 -6.80
CA SER A 169 11.70 -26.98 -7.62
C SER A 169 12.57 -26.17 -8.60
N GLU A 170 13.71 -26.71 -9.05
CA GLU A 170 14.59 -26.03 -10.03
C GLU A 170 13.84 -25.57 -11.28
N THR A 171 12.93 -26.40 -11.81
CA THR A 171 12.12 -26.05 -12.99
C THR A 171 11.21 -24.85 -12.73
N THR A 172 10.63 -24.74 -11.53
CA THR A 172 9.76 -23.61 -11.18
C THR A 172 10.55 -22.32 -10.95
N VAL A 173 11.80 -22.41 -10.50
CA VAL A 173 12.68 -21.24 -10.33
C VAL A 173 12.93 -20.55 -11.67
N GLU A 174 13.20 -21.30 -12.73
CA GLU A 174 13.41 -20.73 -14.07
C GLU A 174 12.14 -20.07 -14.63
N GLU A 175 10.96 -20.66 -14.37
CA GLU A 175 9.68 -20.13 -14.85
C GLU A 175 9.21 -18.88 -14.10
N GLN A 176 9.68 -18.66 -12.87
CA GLN A 176 9.22 -17.58 -11.97
C GLN A 176 10.35 -16.57 -11.64
N GLN A 177 11.35 -16.47 -12.52
CA GLN A 177 12.56 -15.69 -12.29
C GLN A 177 12.27 -14.23 -11.88
N GLU A 178 11.38 -13.53 -12.57
CA GLU A 178 11.05 -12.11 -12.29
C GLU A 178 10.49 -11.90 -10.87
N LEU A 179 9.57 -12.76 -10.44
CA LEU A 179 9.03 -12.72 -9.08
C LEU A 179 10.13 -12.96 -8.05
N LEU A 180 10.96 -13.96 -8.29
CA LEU A 180 12.01 -14.38 -7.37
C LEU A 180 13.12 -13.33 -7.26
N GLU A 181 13.47 -12.66 -8.36
CA GLU A 181 14.36 -11.50 -8.36
C GLU A 181 13.78 -10.37 -7.50
N LEU A 182 12.51 -10.03 -7.65
CA LEU A 182 11.87 -9.00 -6.82
C LEU A 182 11.85 -9.38 -5.33
N LEU A 183 11.57 -10.65 -4.99
CA LEU A 183 11.62 -11.11 -3.60
C LEU A 183 13.03 -11.06 -3.01
N ASP A 184 14.05 -11.38 -3.82
CA ASP A 184 15.45 -11.29 -3.45
C ASP A 184 15.89 -9.84 -3.22
N GLU A 185 15.49 -8.91 -4.10
CA GLU A 185 15.70 -7.47 -3.94
C GLU A 185 15.05 -6.94 -2.65
N ILE A 186 13.78 -7.30 -2.40
CA ILE A 186 13.09 -6.96 -1.15
C ILE A 186 13.88 -7.47 0.05
N SER A 187 14.39 -8.71 0.00
CA SER A 187 15.12 -9.30 1.14
C SER A 187 16.41 -8.54 1.48
N LYS A 188 17.12 -8.04 0.46
CA LYS A 188 18.43 -7.39 0.57
C LYS A 188 18.36 -5.89 0.85
N GLU A 189 17.26 -5.22 0.51
CA GLU A 189 17.14 -3.78 0.70
C GLU A 189 17.08 -3.41 2.19
N GLU A 190 18.02 -2.58 2.63
CA GLU A 190 18.15 -2.11 4.01
C GLU A 190 17.45 -0.76 4.24
N GLN A 191 17.34 0.06 3.19
CA GLN A 191 16.66 1.34 3.22
C GLN A 191 15.15 1.14 3.15
N LEU A 192 14.47 1.37 4.27
CA LEU A 192 13.03 1.17 4.38
C LEU A 192 12.21 1.91 3.31
N ARG A 193 12.66 3.10 2.87
CA ARG A 193 11.98 3.86 1.80
C ARG A 193 12.05 3.17 0.44
N GLU A 194 13.18 2.55 0.11
CA GLU A 194 13.33 1.83 -1.15
C GLU A 194 12.63 0.46 -1.06
N LYS A 195 12.71 -0.20 0.11
CA LYS A 195 11.95 -1.41 0.42
C LYS A 195 10.43 -1.20 0.32
N ASP A 196 9.92 -0.05 0.74
CA ASP A 196 8.51 0.33 0.55
C ASP A 196 8.08 0.35 -0.92
N LYS A 197 8.96 0.84 -1.81
CA LYS A 197 8.69 0.85 -3.26
C LYS A 197 8.65 -0.56 -3.83
N LEU A 198 9.57 -1.41 -3.41
CA LEU A 198 9.60 -2.81 -3.85
C LEU A 198 8.37 -3.59 -3.38
N TYR A 199 7.90 -3.37 -2.15
CA TYR A 199 6.62 -3.93 -1.69
C TYR A 199 5.46 -3.42 -2.54
N ASP A 200 5.46 -2.14 -2.90
CA ASP A 200 4.42 -1.54 -3.73
C ASP A 200 4.39 -2.12 -5.15
N GLU A 201 5.56 -2.36 -5.73
CA GLU A 201 5.74 -3.02 -7.02
C GLU A 201 5.22 -4.46 -6.96
N PHE A 202 5.62 -5.23 -5.95
CA PHE A 202 5.15 -6.60 -5.75
C PHE A 202 3.62 -6.65 -5.67
N ILE A 203 3.02 -5.77 -4.85
CA ILE A 203 1.58 -5.71 -4.66
C ILE A 203 0.86 -5.38 -5.98
N ALA A 204 1.40 -4.44 -6.76
CA ALA A 204 0.82 -4.01 -8.03
C ALA A 204 0.92 -5.08 -9.13
N MET A 205 2.06 -5.77 -9.20
CA MET A 205 2.31 -6.77 -10.23
C MET A 205 1.61 -8.11 -9.94
N TYR A 206 1.60 -8.54 -8.68
CA TYR A 206 1.25 -9.92 -8.33
C TYR A 206 -0.02 -10.09 -7.50
N LEU A 207 -0.49 -9.06 -6.77
CA LEU A 207 -1.64 -9.22 -5.85
C LEU A 207 -2.91 -8.52 -6.35
N PHE A 208 -2.82 -7.23 -6.64
CA PHE A 208 -3.99 -6.42 -7.00
C PHE A 208 -3.71 -5.61 -8.26
N LYS A 209 -4.65 -5.61 -9.21
CA LYS A 209 -4.61 -4.66 -10.32
C LYS A 209 -4.87 -3.25 -9.78
N ILE A 210 -3.80 -2.49 -9.58
CA ILE A 210 -3.88 -1.06 -9.26
C ILE A 210 -4.17 -0.32 -10.58
N GLU A 211 -5.10 0.64 -10.56
CA GLU A 211 -5.37 1.47 -11.74
C GLU A 211 -4.13 2.30 -12.09
N GLU A 212 -3.72 2.32 -13.36
CA GLU A 212 -2.48 2.96 -13.87
C GLU A 212 -2.35 4.44 -13.44
N ASN A 213 -3.47 5.18 -13.46
CA ASN A 213 -3.56 6.57 -12.99
C ASN A 213 -3.17 6.75 -11.51
N GLU A 214 -3.36 5.72 -10.66
CA GLU A 214 -2.97 5.79 -9.25
C GLU A 214 -1.49 5.52 -9.01
N GLN A 215 -0.82 4.87 -9.95
CA GLN A 215 0.60 4.57 -9.90
C GLN A 215 1.40 5.82 -10.28
N GLU A 216 0.99 6.51 -11.36
CA GLU A 216 1.55 7.82 -11.75
C GLU A 216 1.37 8.88 -10.65
N ALA A 217 0.23 8.87 -9.94
CA ALA A 217 -0.01 9.80 -8.84
C ALA A 217 0.89 9.57 -7.61
N LYS A 218 1.51 8.39 -7.45
CA LYS A 218 2.48 8.13 -6.37
C LYS A 218 3.86 8.70 -6.66
N GLU A 219 4.25 8.83 -7.93
CA GLU A 219 5.58 9.35 -8.30
C GLU A 219 5.69 10.87 -8.13
N LEU A 220 4.55 11.55 -7.97
CA LEU A 220 4.45 13.01 -7.92
C LEU A 220 4.39 13.61 -6.50
N TYR A 221 4.44 12.79 -5.45
CA TYR A 221 4.37 13.20 -4.03
C TYR A 221 5.36 12.44 -3.15
#